data_AF-A0AAV5ZCT8-F1
#
_entry.id   AF-A0AAV5ZCT8-F1
#
_cell.length_a   1.000
_cell.length_b   1.000
_cell.length_c   1.000
_cell.angle_alpha   90.00
_cell.angle_beta   90.00
_cell.angle_gamma   90.00
#
_symmetry.space_group_name_H-M   'P 1'
#
loop_
_entity.id
_entity.type
_entity.pdbx_description
1 polymer ?
#
loop_
_entity_poly.entity_id
_entity_poly.type
_entity_poly.pdbx_seq_one_letter_code
_entity_poly.pdbx_strand_id
1 'polypeptide(L)'
;MKPEEFAGAVRQFCIALNGSVTSWGRTPARNAAVGGDRRSLHQAWKAADVCYDAQLSLEQLTAARQRLGPTWRPAPMPTLEDAATIAARLGLYVHREGDHDHVRPLDEVWT
;
A
#
# COMPACT_ATOMS: atom_id res chain seq x y z
N MET A 1 3.38 -15.87 -6.40
CA MET A 1 1.98 -15.41 -6.70
C MET A 1 1.92 -14.74 -8.08
N LYS A 2 0.84 -14.90 -8.87
CA LYS A 2 0.67 -14.18 -10.16
C LYS A 2 0.22 -12.71 -9.93
N PRO A 3 0.44 -11.77 -10.87
CA PRO A 3 0.04 -10.37 -10.70
C PRO A 3 -1.46 -10.16 -10.39
N GLU A 4 -2.35 -10.93 -11.01
CA GLU A 4 -3.80 -10.85 -10.77
C GLU A 4 -4.21 -11.35 -9.38
N GLU A 5 -3.54 -12.41 -8.89
CA GLU A 5 -3.74 -12.94 -7.54
C GLU A 5 -3.23 -11.93 -6.50
N PHE A 6 -2.07 -11.31 -6.79
CA PHE A 6 -1.50 -10.24 -5.97
C PHE A 6 -2.42 -9.02 -5.90
N ALA A 7 -2.98 -8.59 -7.03
CA ALA A 7 -3.98 -7.52 -7.05
C ALA A 7 -5.20 -7.83 -6.17
N GLY A 8 -5.70 -9.07 -6.24
CA GLY A 8 -6.79 -9.54 -5.38
C GLY A 8 -6.42 -9.51 -3.89
N ALA A 9 -5.23 -9.98 -3.54
CA ALA A 9 -4.73 -10.00 -2.17
C ALA A 9 -4.52 -8.58 -1.61
N VAL A 10 -3.88 -7.67 -2.36
CA VAL A 10 -3.70 -6.28 -1.89
C VAL A 10 -5.02 -5.55 -1.75
N ARG A 11 -5.99 -5.78 -2.64
CA ARG A 11 -7.36 -5.25 -2.46
C ARG A 11 -7.95 -5.69 -1.11
N GLN A 12 -7.82 -6.96 -0.74
CA GLN A 12 -8.32 -7.46 0.54
C GLN A 12 -7.56 -6.86 1.73
N PHE A 13 -6.25 -6.72 1.61
CA PHE A 13 -5.39 -6.05 2.60
C PHE A 13 -5.84 -4.61 2.85
N CYS A 14 -6.01 -3.82 1.78
CA CYS A 14 -6.50 -2.44 1.83
C CYS A 14 -7.88 -2.34 2.46
N ILE A 15 -8.82 -3.22 2.10
CA ILE A 15 -10.16 -3.24 2.72
C ILE A 15 -10.08 -3.53 4.22
N ALA A 16 -9.25 -4.50 4.63
CA ALA A 16 -9.13 -4.92 6.02
C ALA A 16 -8.54 -3.83 6.92
N LEU A 17 -7.63 -3.01 6.39
CA LEU A 17 -6.90 -1.99 7.14
C LEU A 17 -7.35 -0.55 6.85
N ASN A 18 -8.40 -0.38 6.05
CA ASN A 18 -8.84 0.94 5.56
C ASN A 18 -7.67 1.71 4.90
N GLY A 19 -6.98 1.06 3.97
CA GLY A 19 -5.85 1.64 3.24
C GLY A 19 -6.13 1.82 1.75
N SER A 20 -5.30 2.65 1.13
CA SER A 20 -5.33 2.96 -0.29
C SER A 20 -3.94 2.78 -0.90
N VAL A 21 -3.91 2.22 -2.11
CA VAL A 21 -2.68 2.08 -2.90
C VAL A 21 -2.25 3.45 -3.41
N THR A 22 -1.01 3.84 -3.13
CA THR A 22 -0.38 5.08 -3.63
C THR A 22 0.64 4.82 -4.73
N SER A 23 1.18 3.59 -4.81
CA SER A 23 2.04 3.11 -5.89
C SER A 23 1.74 1.66 -6.24
N TRP A 24 1.82 1.31 -7.53
CA TRP A 24 1.64 -0.06 -8.02
C TRP A 24 2.76 -0.41 -9.00
N GLY A 25 2.43 -0.88 -10.21
CA GLY A 25 3.42 -1.25 -11.21
C GLY A 25 4.23 -0.06 -11.74
N ARG A 26 5.51 -0.30 -12.02
CA ARG A 26 6.44 0.70 -12.57
C ARG A 26 7.05 0.19 -13.86
N THR A 27 7.12 1.03 -14.89
CA THR A 27 7.99 0.76 -16.05
C THR A 27 9.45 0.91 -15.64
N PRO A 28 10.42 0.35 -16.40
CA PRO A 28 11.84 0.54 -16.10
C PRO A 28 12.25 2.00 -15.98
N ALA A 29 11.73 2.87 -16.85
CA ALA A 29 12.01 4.31 -16.81
C ALA A 29 11.46 4.97 -15.53
N ARG A 30 10.23 4.64 -15.12
CA ARG A 30 9.66 5.18 -13.88
C ARG A 30 10.41 4.66 -12.65
N ASN A 31 10.77 3.37 -12.64
CA ASN A 31 11.53 2.77 -11.54
C ASN A 31 12.90 3.45 -11.37
N ALA A 32 13.62 3.69 -12.48
CA ALA A 32 14.87 4.43 -12.45
C ALA A 32 14.68 5.88 -11.97
N ALA A 33 13.61 6.57 -12.41
CA ALA A 33 13.34 7.96 -12.03
C ALA A 33 13.09 8.15 -10.53
N VAL A 34 12.60 7.12 -9.83
CA VAL A 34 12.39 7.14 -8.37
C VAL A 34 13.56 6.49 -7.60
N GLY A 35 14.64 6.11 -8.28
CA GLY A 35 15.81 5.48 -7.66
C GLY A 35 15.63 4.01 -7.24
N GLY A 36 14.64 3.30 -7.77
CA GLY A 36 14.37 1.90 -7.40
C GLY A 36 15.40 0.88 -7.92
N ASP A 37 15.56 -0.24 -7.22
CA ASP A 37 16.41 -1.36 -7.65
C ASP A 37 15.87 -1.96 -8.96
N ARG A 38 16.77 -2.41 -9.84
CA ARG A 38 16.42 -3.04 -11.13
C ARG A 38 15.60 -4.32 -10.97
N ARG A 39 15.64 -4.95 -9.80
CA ARG A 39 14.90 -6.16 -9.43
C ARG A 39 13.63 -5.85 -8.64
N SER A 40 13.27 -4.58 -8.48
CA SER A 40 12.07 -4.18 -7.75
C SER A 40 10.83 -4.89 -8.29
N LEU A 41 10.04 -5.45 -7.38
CA LEU A 41 8.80 -6.16 -7.71
C LEU A 41 7.71 -5.22 -8.27
N HIS A 42 7.86 -3.91 -8.15
CA HIS A 42 7.01 -2.95 -8.87
C HIS A 42 7.14 -3.13 -10.39
N GLN A 43 8.32 -3.49 -10.91
CA GLN A 43 8.50 -3.76 -12.34
C GLN A 43 7.84 -5.08 -12.78
N ALA A 44 7.64 -5.99 -11.84
CA ALA A 44 6.92 -7.24 -12.05
C ALA A 44 5.42 -7.14 -11.77
N TRP A 45 4.90 -5.95 -11.44
CA TRP A 45 3.51 -5.73 -11.02
C TRP A 45 3.10 -6.55 -9.78
N LYS A 46 4.07 -6.82 -8.91
CA LYS A 46 3.96 -7.62 -7.69
C LYS A 46 4.44 -6.86 -6.45
N ALA A 47 4.39 -5.53 -6.50
CA ALA A 47 4.56 -4.69 -5.33
C ALA A 47 3.58 -3.52 -5.34
N ALA A 48 3.23 -3.07 -4.15
CA ALA A 48 2.31 -1.97 -3.93
C ALA A 48 2.76 -1.16 -2.71
N ASP A 49 2.69 0.16 -2.82
CA ASP A 49 2.87 1.03 -1.67
C ASP A 49 1.47 1.42 -1.19
N VAL A 50 1.20 1.19 0.09
CA VAL A 50 -0.11 1.40 0.72
C VAL A 50 0.01 2.43 1.83
N CYS A 51 -0.82 3.45 1.78
CA CYS A 51 -1.03 4.36 2.90
C CYS A 51 -2.41 4.13 3.52
N TYR A 52 -2.55 4.47 4.79
CA TYR A 52 -3.80 4.24 5.52
C TYR A 52 -4.66 5.50 5.52
N ASP A 53 -5.94 5.32 5.21
CA ASP A 53 -6.89 6.39 5.14
C ASP A 53 -7.35 6.74 6.55
N ALA A 54 -7.23 8.03 6.91
CA ALA A 54 -7.66 8.50 8.22
C ALA A 54 -9.10 8.05 8.47
N GLN A 55 -9.35 7.45 9.63
CA GLN A 55 -10.71 7.25 10.10
C GLN A 55 -11.28 8.63 10.43
N LEU A 56 -11.89 9.25 9.42
CA LEU A 56 -12.58 10.51 9.56
C LEU A 56 -13.96 10.23 10.14
N SER A 57 -14.35 10.97 11.18
CA SER A 57 -15.74 11.01 11.63
C SER A 57 -16.65 11.57 10.52
N LEU A 58 -17.96 11.31 10.62
CA LEU A 58 -18.94 11.86 9.68
C LEU A 58 -18.86 13.39 9.58
N GLU A 59 -18.57 14.05 10.70
CA GLU A 59 -18.35 15.50 10.77
C GLU A 59 -17.09 15.92 10.00
N GLN A 60 -15.98 15.19 10.18
CA GLN A 60 -14.73 15.44 9.46
C GLN A 60 -14.87 15.19 7.95
N LEU A 61 -15.61 14.16 7.54
CA LEU A 61 -15.95 13.91 6.13
C LEU A 61 -16.79 15.03 5.53
N THR A 62 -17.79 15.51 6.28
CA THR A 62 -18.66 16.61 5.86
C THR A 62 -17.87 17.91 5.69
N ALA A 63 -16.95 18.22 6.61
CA ALA A 63 -16.07 19.38 6.54
C ALA A 63 -15.04 19.28 5.39
N ALA A 64 -14.45 18.09 5.16
CA ALA A 64 -13.51 17.85 4.06
C ALA A 64 -14.17 17.99 2.69
N ARG A 65 -15.44 17.58 2.55
CA ARG A 65 -16.21 17.71 1.31
C ARG A 65 -16.55 19.17 0.97
N GLN A 66 -16.73 20.02 1.97
CA GLN A 66 -17.08 21.44 1.78
C GLN A 66 -15.89 22.35 1.45
N ARG A 67 -14.66 21.93 1.79
CA ARG A 67 -13.41 22.58 1.39
C ARG A 67 -12.75 21.74 0.30
N LEU A 68 -12.89 22.07 -0.98
CA LEU A 68 -12.02 21.45 -2.00
C LEU A 68 -10.57 21.89 -1.75
N GLY A 69 -9.86 21.07 -0.98
CA GLY A 69 -8.46 21.17 -0.66
C GLY A 69 -8.11 20.09 0.37
N PRO A 70 -8.01 18.82 -0.04
CA PRO A 70 -7.64 17.76 0.88
C PRO A 70 -6.16 17.97 1.21
N THR A 71 -5.87 18.58 2.36
CA THR A 71 -4.62 18.19 3.02
C THR A 71 -4.86 16.76 3.46
N TRP A 72 -4.45 15.82 2.61
CA TRP A 72 -4.38 14.41 2.94
C TRP A 72 -3.66 14.32 4.29
N ARG A 73 -4.36 13.78 5.28
CA ARG A 73 -3.77 13.42 6.55
C ARG A 73 -3.74 11.90 6.59
N PRO A 74 -2.55 11.27 6.62
CA PRO A 74 -2.49 9.83 6.82
C PRO A 74 -3.21 9.50 8.13
N ALA A 75 -3.94 8.38 8.13
CA ALA A 75 -4.34 7.78 9.39
C ALA A 75 -3.09 7.51 10.25
N PRO A 76 -3.25 7.34 11.57
CA PRO A 76 -2.28 6.55 12.32
C PRO A 76 -2.09 5.21 11.60
N MET A 77 -0.85 4.89 11.23
CA MET A 77 -0.58 3.57 10.64
C MET A 77 -0.93 2.48 11.66
N PRO A 78 -1.52 1.36 11.23
CA PRO A 78 -1.65 0.19 12.08
C PRO A 78 -0.26 -0.24 12.57
N THR A 79 -0.25 -0.97 13.67
CA THR A 79 1.00 -1.59 14.13
C THR A 79 1.55 -2.48 13.01
N LEU A 80 2.88 -2.60 12.93
CA LEU A 80 3.50 -3.48 11.93
C LEU A 80 3.07 -4.94 12.15
N GLU A 81 2.82 -5.34 13.40
CA GLU A 81 2.34 -6.67 13.75
C GLU A 81 0.93 -6.95 13.20
N ASP A 82 -0.01 -6.01 13.35
CA ASP A 82 -1.37 -6.14 12.81
C ASP A 82 -1.34 -6.22 11.28
N ALA A 83 -0.58 -5.32 10.64
CA ALA A 83 -0.42 -5.30 9.19
C ALA A 83 0.20 -6.62 8.69
N ALA A 84 1.29 -7.08 9.31
CA ALA A 84 1.96 -8.32 8.96
C ALA A 84 1.05 -9.55 9.16
N THR A 85 0.24 -9.57 10.23
CA THR A 85 -0.70 -10.66 10.52
C THR A 85 -1.77 -10.78 9.43
N ILE A 86 -2.33 -9.65 8.99
CA ILE A 86 -3.33 -9.63 7.91
C ILE A 86 -2.66 -10.00 6.58
N ALA A 87 -1.50 -9.42 6.28
CA ALA A 87 -0.76 -9.71 5.06
C ALA A 87 -0.42 -11.21 4.92
N ALA A 88 0.09 -11.83 5.99
CA ALA A 88 0.49 -13.23 5.97
C ALA A 88 -0.70 -14.16 5.62
N ARG A 89 -1.91 -13.86 6.13
CA ARG A 89 -3.14 -14.62 5.80
C ARG A 89 -3.54 -14.53 4.34
N LEU A 90 -3.09 -13.48 3.65
CA LEU A 90 -3.37 -13.21 2.24
C LEU A 90 -2.21 -13.64 1.32
N GLY A 91 -1.17 -14.28 1.86
CA GLY A 91 0.04 -14.64 1.10
C GLY A 91 0.91 -13.44 0.75
N LEU A 92 0.82 -12.36 1.53
CA LEU A 92 1.57 -11.12 1.36
C LEU A 92 2.62 -10.94 2.47
N TYR A 93 3.63 -10.14 2.18
CA TYR A 93 4.59 -9.60 3.12
C TYR A 93 4.51 -8.08 3.12
N VAL A 94 4.71 -7.48 4.30
CA VAL A 94 4.69 -6.04 4.51
C VAL A 94 6.05 -5.58 5.02
N HIS A 95 6.58 -4.52 4.40
CA HIS A 95 7.75 -3.77 4.83
C HIS A 95 7.35 -2.33 5.12
N ARG A 96 7.69 -1.83 6.31
CA ARG A 96 7.37 -0.46 6.76
C ARG A 96 8.39 0.53 6.21
N GLU A 97 7.99 1.40 5.29
CA GLU A 97 8.85 2.41 4.66
C GLU A 97 8.50 3.83 5.15
N GLY A 98 8.62 4.06 6.46
CA GLY A 98 8.40 5.37 7.06
C GLY A 98 6.93 5.79 7.11
N ASP A 99 6.38 6.28 5.99
CA ASP A 99 5.03 6.85 5.87
C ASP A 99 4.04 5.96 5.09
N HIS A 100 4.49 4.80 4.63
CA HIS A 100 3.67 3.81 3.95
C HIS A 100 4.15 2.38 4.25
N ASP A 101 3.32 1.41 3.90
CA ASP A 101 3.67 0.00 3.88
C ASP A 101 3.89 -0.47 2.44
N HIS A 102 5.10 -0.96 2.17
CA HIS A 102 5.44 -1.65 0.95
C HIS A 102 5.01 -3.11 1.03
N VAL A 103 4.11 -3.52 0.15
CA VAL A 103 3.45 -4.83 0.15
C VAL A 103 3.92 -5.63 -1.06
N ARG A 104 4.28 -6.89 -0.86
CA ARG A 104 4.73 -7.84 -1.90
C ARG A 104 4.25 -9.27 -1.62
N PRO A 105 4.35 -10.23 -2.55
CA PRO A 105 4.16 -11.64 -2.25
C PRO A 105 5.09 -12.12 -1.13
N LEU A 106 4.56 -12.99 -0.26
CA LEU A 106 5.26 -13.50 0.91
C LEU A 106 6.53 -14.28 0.54
N ASP A 107 6.49 -15.01 -0.57
CA ASP A 107 7.52 -15.91 -1.07
C ASP A 107 8.64 -15.21 -1.87
N GLU A 108 8.58 -13.88 -2.05
CA GLU A 108 9.51 -13.15 -2.92
C GLU A 108 10.30 -12.08 -2.17
N VAL A 109 11.61 -12.25 -2.00
CA VAL A 109 12.41 -11.44 -1.04
C VAL A 109 13.03 -10.16 -1.60
N TRP A 110 12.82 -9.84 -2.88
CA TRP A 110 13.48 -8.70 -3.54
C TRP A 110 12.63 -7.44 -3.45
N THR A 111 13.23 -6.34 -2.98
CA THR A 111 12.65 -5.00 -2.89
C THR A 111 13.61 -4.00 -3.52
#